data_AF-A0A2P2DWK2-F1
#
_entry.id   AF-A0A2P2DWK2-F1
#
_cell.length_a   1.000
_cell.length_b   1.000
_cell.length_c   1.000
_cell.angle_alpha   90.00
_cell.angle_beta   90.00
_cell.angle_gamma   90.00
#
_symmetry.space_group_name_H-M   'P 1'
#
loop_
_entity.id
_entity.type
_entity.pdbx_description
1 polymer ?
#
loop_
_entity_poly.entity_id
_entity_poly.type
_entity_poly.pdbx_seq_one_letter_code
_entity_poly.pdbx_strand_id
1 'polypeptide(L)'
;MIESAPYLYYEIFITPKGHAHNDLLHFFVIGGVFSAFLFLSFYFRAIQTALKGYKLDIRAIGIPIIYISGFFQCYLLDDEVTLPFFALVGLMGGKYTPSNSGIRKMLMFLLLPVFFSLGYLYFANKTPIADIFIHRTRDAKNFLFPLAQSTLRGQSVRVNLEKEPFFYFKLEGCLNQSRNFKKRFGFREEPIRFRLLRREKEPLVPYPEKVRIELRQRDAFDQDQRFQAHGEEIIDTREFSLDPWQESFAIALPKIKNEDLKFYDLGIAYFPAKGNQSIQLPELQIKPNCD
;
A
#
# COMPACT_ATOMS: atom_id res chain seq x y z
N MET A 1 9.26 12.41 6.81
CA MET A 1 8.14 11.50 7.10
C MET A 1 8.62 10.08 7.41
N ILE A 2 9.28 9.40 6.47
CA ILE A 2 9.77 8.02 6.68
C ILE A 2 10.85 7.93 7.75
N GLU A 3 11.65 8.99 7.94
CA GLU A 3 12.61 9.07 9.05
C GLU A 3 11.95 9.07 10.43
N SER A 4 10.78 9.70 10.56
CA SER A 4 10.01 9.79 11.81
C SER A 4 9.03 8.63 11.98
N ALA A 5 8.67 7.94 10.90
CA ALA A 5 7.73 6.82 10.87
C ALA A 5 8.26 5.70 9.94
N PRO A 6 9.21 4.87 10.43
CA PRO A 6 9.87 3.85 9.61
C PRO A 6 8.95 2.79 9.01
N TYR A 7 7.79 2.53 9.63
CA TYR A 7 6.79 1.60 9.11
C TYR A 7 6.23 2.03 7.74
N LEU A 8 6.26 3.32 7.42
CA LEU A 8 5.87 3.85 6.10
C LEU A 8 6.83 3.45 4.97
N TYR A 9 8.03 2.99 5.31
CA TYR A 9 9.01 2.53 4.33
C TYR A 9 8.49 1.33 3.53
N TYR A 10 7.59 0.55 4.11
CA TYR A 10 7.06 -0.64 3.48
C TYR A 10 6.05 -0.37 2.37
N GLU A 11 5.14 0.60 2.55
CA GLU A 11 4.20 1.01 1.50
C GLU A 11 4.93 1.37 0.18
N ILE A 12 6.17 1.84 0.31
CA ILE A 12 7.07 2.14 -0.81
C ILE A 12 7.74 0.89 -1.39
N PHE A 13 7.93 -0.16 -0.59
CA PHE A 13 8.52 -1.43 -1.02
C PHE A 13 7.51 -2.42 -1.61
N ILE A 14 6.24 -2.31 -1.24
CA ILE A 14 5.17 -3.16 -1.77
C ILE A 14 4.53 -2.62 -3.01
N THR A 15 4.96 -1.45 -3.50
CA THR A 15 4.50 -0.94 -4.78
C THR A 15 4.73 -2.05 -5.80
N PRO A 16 3.66 -2.72 -6.29
CA PRO A 16 3.86 -4.03 -6.90
C PRO A 16 4.69 -3.92 -8.17
N LYS A 17 5.33 -5.02 -8.57
CA LYS A 17 6.03 -5.11 -9.86
C LYS A 17 4.97 -4.88 -10.96
N GLY A 18 4.99 -3.71 -11.60
CA GLY A 18 4.02 -3.33 -12.65
C GLY A 18 3.01 -2.23 -12.28
N HIS A 19 3.27 -1.35 -11.30
CA HIS A 19 2.41 -0.19 -11.04
C HIS A 19 2.94 1.13 -11.58
N ALA A 20 1.99 2.02 -11.89
CA ALA A 20 2.15 3.39 -12.38
C ALA A 20 3.19 4.23 -11.61
N HIS A 21 4.46 4.11 -11.97
CA HIS A 21 5.49 5.11 -11.74
C HIS A 21 5.36 6.24 -12.78
N ASN A 22 5.72 7.44 -12.33
CA ASN A 22 5.91 8.56 -13.24
C ASN A 22 7.25 8.40 -13.97
N ASP A 23 7.22 8.18 -15.28
CA ASP A 23 8.42 7.90 -16.07
C ASP A 23 9.47 9.02 -15.97
N LEU A 24 9.03 10.29 -15.97
CA LEU A 24 9.95 11.42 -15.81
C LEU A 24 10.71 11.35 -14.47
N LEU A 25 10.00 11.10 -13.36
CA LEU A 25 10.63 10.93 -12.04
C LEU A 25 11.50 9.68 -11.98
N HIS A 26 11.04 8.57 -12.57
CA HIS A 26 11.80 7.33 -12.59
C HIS A 26 13.15 7.51 -13.32
N PHE A 27 13.12 8.07 -14.53
CA PHE A 27 14.33 8.40 -15.30
C PHE A 27 15.21 9.43 -14.58
N PHE A 28 14.62 10.42 -13.91
CA PHE A 28 15.37 11.38 -13.11
C PHE A 28 16.08 10.72 -11.92
N VAL A 29 15.43 9.79 -11.22
CA VAL A 29 16.01 9.11 -10.04
C VAL A 29 17.13 8.15 -10.45
N ILE A 30 16.96 7.38 -11.53
CA ILE A 30 17.95 6.39 -11.96
C ILE A 30 19.09 7.02 -12.76
N GLY A 31 18.76 7.86 -13.75
CA GLY A 31 19.73 8.42 -14.69
C GLY A 31 20.02 9.91 -14.48
N GLY A 32 19.53 10.50 -13.40
CA GLY A 32 19.77 11.90 -13.05
C GLY A 32 19.12 12.90 -14.01
N VAL A 33 19.59 14.14 -13.93
CA VAL A 33 19.16 15.26 -14.79
C VAL A 33 19.33 14.93 -16.27
N PHE A 34 20.39 14.21 -16.63
CA PHE A 34 20.67 13.86 -18.03
C PHE A 34 19.57 12.98 -18.63
N SER A 35 19.15 11.93 -17.93
CA SER A 35 18.08 11.05 -18.40
C SER A 35 16.73 11.76 -18.44
N ALA A 36 16.45 12.63 -17.47
CA ALA A 36 15.25 13.48 -17.50
C ALA A 36 15.25 14.43 -18.71
N PHE A 37 16.40 15.01 -19.04
CA PHE A 37 16.54 15.88 -20.22
C PHE A 37 16.31 15.11 -21.53
N LEU A 38 16.87 13.89 -21.66
CA LEU A 38 16.65 13.05 -22.84
C LEU A 38 15.18 12.64 -22.98
N PHE A 39 14.53 12.29 -21.88
CA PHE A 39 13.09 12.00 -21.84
C PHE A 39 12.27 13.19 -22.35
N LEU A 40 12.49 14.39 -21.79
CA LEU A 40 11.79 15.59 -22.25
C LEU A 40 12.10 15.94 -23.71
N SER A 41 13.35 15.73 -24.15
CA SER A 41 13.77 15.94 -25.54
C SER A 41 13.11 14.98 -26.52
N PHE A 42 12.92 13.72 -26.12
CA PHE A 42 12.19 12.73 -26.89
C PHE A 42 10.72 13.15 -27.08
N TYR A 43 10.02 13.48 -26.00
CA TYR A 43 8.64 13.97 -26.08
C TYR A 43 8.52 15.28 -26.86
N PHE A 44 9.49 16.19 -26.69
CA PHE A 44 9.58 17.42 -27.47
C PHE A 44 9.61 17.13 -28.98
N ARG A 45 10.43 16.18 -29.43
CA ARG A 45 10.48 15.77 -30.84
C ARG A 45 9.20 15.09 -31.30
N ALA A 46 8.62 14.21 -30.49
CA ALA A 46 7.37 13.52 -30.81
C ALA A 46 6.21 14.51 -31.02
N ILE A 47 6.06 15.49 -30.12
CA ILE A 47 5.04 16.55 -30.22
C ILE A 47 5.25 17.41 -31.47
N GLN A 48 6.49 17.75 -31.78
CA GLN A 48 6.80 18.55 -32.98
C GLN A 48 6.34 17.85 -34.26
N THR A 49 6.55 16.54 -34.35
CA THR A 49 6.11 15.73 -35.50
C THR A 49 4.58 15.64 -35.55
N ALA A 50 3.93 15.41 -34.40
CA ALA A 50 2.47 15.34 -34.29
C ALA A 50 1.76 16.62 -34.77
N LEU A 51 2.22 17.78 -34.31
CA LEU A 51 1.55 19.06 -34.55
C LEU A 51 1.73 19.60 -35.98
N LYS A 52 2.71 19.13 -36.75
CA LYS A 52 2.98 19.59 -38.12
C LYS A 52 2.44 18.66 -39.20
N GLY A 53 2.25 17.38 -38.88
CA GLY A 53 1.93 16.34 -39.88
C GLY A 53 0.45 16.26 -40.29
N TYR A 54 -0.49 16.80 -39.52
CA TYR A 54 -1.91 16.49 -39.71
C TYR A 54 -2.81 17.72 -39.67
N LYS A 55 -3.62 17.91 -40.72
CA LYS A 55 -4.95 18.54 -40.56
C LYS A 55 -5.67 17.65 -39.53
N LEU A 56 -6.16 18.23 -38.43
CA LEU A 56 -6.79 17.52 -37.30
C LEU A 56 -7.98 16.65 -37.74
N ASP A 57 -7.67 15.49 -38.31
CA ASP A 57 -8.58 14.38 -38.52
C ASP A 57 -8.68 13.61 -37.19
N ILE A 58 -9.81 12.98 -36.93
CA ILE A 58 -10.11 12.26 -35.67
C ILE A 58 -9.04 11.18 -35.36
N ARG A 59 -8.33 10.70 -36.38
CA ARG A 59 -7.16 9.80 -36.27
C ARG A 59 -5.96 10.43 -35.56
N ALA A 60 -5.85 11.76 -35.58
CA ALA A 60 -4.81 12.51 -34.89
C ALA A 60 -5.13 12.77 -33.39
N ILE A 61 -6.33 12.43 -32.92
CA ILE A 61 -6.75 12.57 -31.51
C ILE A 61 -6.13 11.47 -30.62
N GLY A 62 -5.80 10.30 -31.19
CA GLY A 62 -5.12 9.23 -30.45
C GLY A 62 -3.76 9.65 -29.89
N ILE A 63 -3.05 10.55 -30.58
CA ILE A 63 -1.70 10.98 -30.19
C ILE A 63 -1.71 11.90 -28.96
N PRO A 64 -2.56 12.95 -28.86
CA PRO A 64 -2.78 13.69 -27.62
C PRO A 64 -3.27 12.83 -26.45
N ILE A 65 -4.09 11.81 -26.70
CA ILE A 65 -4.58 10.90 -25.66
C ILE A 65 -3.46 10.03 -25.12
N ILE A 66 -2.67 9.41 -26.00
CA ILE A 66 -1.48 8.64 -25.65
C ILE A 66 -0.43 9.52 -24.97
N TYR A 67 -0.36 10.80 -25.35
CA TYR A 67 0.52 11.79 -24.75
C TYR A 67 0.14 12.13 -23.30
N ILE A 68 -1.15 12.40 -23.04
CA ILE A 68 -1.65 12.61 -21.68
C ILE A 68 -1.42 11.33 -20.86
N SER A 69 -1.78 10.17 -21.39
CA SER A 69 -1.61 8.89 -20.69
C SER A 69 -0.14 8.57 -20.37
N GLY A 70 0.79 8.78 -21.31
CA GLY A 70 2.21 8.50 -21.15
C GLY A 70 2.98 9.47 -20.26
N PHE A 71 2.45 10.68 -20.01
CA PHE A 71 3.02 11.59 -19.01
C PHE A 71 2.63 11.21 -17.57
N PHE A 72 1.50 10.51 -17.39
CA PHE A 72 0.96 10.13 -16.09
C PHE A 72 1.23 8.65 -15.71
N GLN A 73 1.64 7.79 -16.65
CA GLN A 73 1.81 6.33 -16.44
C GLN A 73 3.12 5.78 -17.05
N CYS A 74 3.43 4.50 -16.75
CA CYS A 74 4.63 3.72 -17.14
C CYS A 74 4.81 3.43 -18.64
N TYR A 75 4.45 4.34 -19.53
CA TYR A 75 4.33 4.05 -20.96
C TYR A 75 5.64 3.63 -21.64
N LEU A 76 6.81 4.06 -21.14
CA LEU A 76 8.11 3.74 -21.72
C LEU A 76 8.88 2.66 -20.95
N LEU A 77 8.31 2.18 -19.84
CA LEU A 77 8.94 1.19 -18.96
C LEU A 77 8.15 -0.13 -18.94
N ASP A 78 6.88 -0.11 -19.34
CA ASP A 78 6.01 -1.28 -19.47
C ASP A 78 5.92 -1.73 -20.93
N ASP A 79 6.35 -2.95 -21.26
CA ASP A 79 6.45 -3.46 -22.62
C ASP A 79 5.09 -3.63 -23.31
N GLU A 80 4.03 -3.92 -22.55
CA GLU A 80 2.66 -4.06 -23.05
C GLU A 80 2.12 -2.74 -23.65
N VAL A 81 2.63 -1.60 -23.17
CA VAL A 81 2.19 -0.26 -23.57
C VAL A 81 3.23 0.44 -24.45
N THR A 82 4.52 0.16 -24.22
CA THR A 82 5.66 0.73 -24.96
C THR A 82 5.64 0.34 -26.43
N LEU A 83 5.30 -0.91 -26.75
CA LEU A 83 5.29 -1.41 -28.13
C LEU A 83 4.20 -0.75 -29.00
N PRO A 84 2.92 -0.69 -28.56
CA PRO A 84 1.90 0.10 -29.25
C PRO A 84 2.28 1.58 -29.39
N PHE A 85 2.90 2.17 -28.35
CA PHE A 85 3.38 3.55 -28.37
C PHE A 85 4.40 3.79 -29.49
N PHE A 86 5.47 2.99 -29.55
CA PHE A 86 6.49 3.13 -30.60
C PHE A 86 5.95 2.80 -32.00
N ALA A 87 5.03 1.84 -32.12
CA ALA A 87 4.37 1.56 -33.40
C ALA A 87 3.59 2.78 -33.90
N LEU A 88 2.84 3.46 -33.03
CA LEU A 88 2.08 4.66 -33.38
C LEU A 88 2.99 5.85 -33.70
N VAL A 89 4.09 6.04 -32.95
CA VAL A 89 5.11 7.05 -33.27
C VAL A 89 5.78 6.76 -34.61
N GLY A 90 6.10 5.49 -34.91
CA GLY A 90 6.69 5.08 -36.19
C GLY A 90 5.78 5.33 -37.39
N LEU A 91 4.47 5.15 -37.22
CA LEU A 91 3.45 5.46 -38.24
C LEU A 91 3.33 6.96 -38.54
N MET A 92 3.86 7.83 -37.68
CA MET A 92 3.81 9.30 -37.83
C MET A 92 4.99 9.89 -38.62
N GLY A 93 5.74 9.06 -39.38
CA GLY A 93 6.90 9.50 -40.16
C GLY A 93 6.59 10.60 -41.19
N GLY A 94 6.79 11.86 -40.78
CA GLY A 94 6.61 13.06 -41.61
C GLY A 94 7.88 13.88 -41.75
N LYS A 95 8.02 14.61 -42.87
CA LYS A 95 9.17 15.49 -43.14
C LYS A 95 9.14 16.72 -42.24
N TYR A 96 10.26 17.02 -41.58
CA TYR A 96 10.41 18.13 -40.63
C TYR A 96 10.79 19.45 -41.31
N THR A 97 10.05 20.52 -41.03
CA THR A 97 10.45 21.91 -41.30
C THR A 97 10.24 22.78 -40.05
N PRO A 98 11.26 23.47 -39.51
CA PRO A 98 11.13 24.29 -38.30
C PRO A 98 10.25 25.54 -38.54
N SER A 99 9.40 25.91 -37.58
CA SER A 99 8.57 27.13 -37.62
C SER A 99 8.43 27.71 -36.21
N ASN A 100 8.64 29.02 -36.06
CA ASN A 100 8.75 29.72 -34.78
C ASN A 100 7.42 29.86 -34.02
N SER A 101 6.27 29.92 -34.70
CA SER A 101 4.96 30.05 -34.03
C SER A 101 4.49 28.75 -33.34
N GLY A 102 5.08 27.60 -33.71
CA GLY A 102 4.82 26.31 -33.09
C GLY A 102 5.50 26.13 -31.73
N ILE A 103 6.58 26.88 -31.46
CA ILE A 103 7.42 26.69 -30.27
C ILE A 103 6.65 27.03 -28.98
N ARG A 104 5.86 28.12 -28.98
CA ARG A 104 5.09 28.53 -27.79
C ARG A 104 3.97 27.54 -27.45
N LYS A 105 3.24 27.05 -28.45
CA LYS A 105 2.20 26.02 -28.26
C LYS A 105 2.82 24.71 -27.75
N MET A 106 3.97 24.34 -28.29
CA MET A 106 4.74 23.15 -27.89
C MET A 106 5.28 23.24 -26.45
N LEU A 107 5.81 24.38 -26.02
CA LEU A 107 6.23 24.59 -24.63
C LEU A 107 5.04 24.46 -23.67
N MET A 108 3.87 24.99 -24.03
CA MET A 108 2.64 24.80 -23.25
C MET A 108 2.28 23.31 -23.14
N PHE A 109 2.31 22.56 -24.24
CA PHE A 109 2.02 21.13 -24.21
C PHE A 109 2.99 20.35 -23.32
N LEU A 110 4.29 20.69 -23.30
CA LEU A 110 5.29 20.00 -22.50
C LEU A 110 5.27 20.39 -21.01
N LEU A 111 5.10 21.69 -20.71
CA LEU A 111 5.16 22.18 -19.33
C LEU A 111 3.86 21.96 -18.55
N LEU A 112 2.72 21.91 -19.23
CA LEU A 112 1.42 21.79 -18.56
C LEU A 112 1.25 20.43 -17.85
N PRO A 113 1.56 19.26 -18.46
CA PRO A 113 1.53 17.97 -17.77
C PRO A 113 2.57 17.88 -16.65
N VAL A 114 3.77 18.44 -16.85
CA VAL A 114 4.80 18.52 -15.79
C VAL A 114 4.27 19.32 -14.60
N PHE A 115 3.64 20.47 -14.85
CA PHE A 115 3.06 21.30 -13.81
C PHE A 115 1.91 20.59 -13.07
N PHE A 116 1.00 19.94 -13.80
CA PHE A 116 -0.08 19.16 -13.19
C PHE A 116 0.43 17.96 -12.41
N SER A 117 1.46 17.25 -12.91
CA SER A 117 2.09 16.12 -12.23
C SER A 117 2.79 16.57 -10.95
N LEU A 118 3.62 17.61 -11.01
CA LEU A 118 4.29 18.18 -9.83
C LEU A 118 3.29 18.77 -8.83
N GLY A 119 2.24 19.43 -9.32
CA GLY A 119 1.14 19.94 -8.51
C GLY A 119 0.41 18.80 -7.80
N TYR A 120 0.01 17.76 -8.54
CA TYR A 120 -0.60 16.57 -7.97
C TYR A 120 0.30 15.92 -6.92
N LEU A 121 1.58 15.72 -7.21
CA LEU A 121 2.54 15.16 -6.24
C LEU A 121 2.68 16.04 -5.01
N TYR A 122 2.74 17.37 -5.17
CA TYR A 122 2.82 18.30 -4.06
C TYR A 122 1.57 18.25 -3.17
N PHE A 123 0.37 18.16 -3.76
CA PHE A 123 -0.89 18.08 -3.02
C PHE A 123 -1.16 16.68 -2.44
N ALA A 124 -0.86 15.62 -3.20
CA ALA A 124 -1.01 14.22 -2.77
C ALA A 124 -0.02 13.85 -1.66
N ASN A 125 1.15 14.47 -1.61
CA ASN A 125 2.12 14.28 -0.51
C ASN A 125 1.74 15.01 0.79
N LYS A 126 0.60 15.73 0.85
CA LYS A 126 0.11 16.36 2.08
C LYS A 126 -0.75 15.46 2.96
N THR A 127 -0.91 14.19 2.60
CA THR A 127 -1.69 13.23 3.39
C THR A 127 -1.08 13.12 4.81
N PRO A 128 -1.89 13.33 5.87
CA PRO A 128 -1.43 13.16 7.24
C PRO A 128 -0.93 11.74 7.48
N ILE A 129 0.15 11.57 8.26
CA ILE A 129 0.74 10.25 8.55
C ILE A 129 -0.29 9.26 9.13
N ALA A 130 -1.23 9.77 9.92
CA ALA A 130 -2.29 8.97 10.54
C ALA A 130 -3.24 8.33 9.52
N ASP A 131 -3.36 8.90 8.32
CA ASP A 131 -4.24 8.41 7.26
C ASP A 131 -3.52 7.45 6.29
N ILE A 132 -2.19 7.40 6.34
CA ILE A 132 -1.37 6.61 5.40
C ILE A 132 -1.30 5.14 5.82
N PHE A 133 -1.26 4.88 7.13
CA PHE A 133 -1.17 3.52 7.64
C PHE A 133 -2.25 3.26 8.68
N ILE A 134 -3.10 2.28 8.37
CA ILE A 134 -4.17 1.82 9.25
C ILE A 134 -4.07 0.30 9.29
N HIS A 135 -3.98 -0.26 10.49
CA HIS A 135 -4.11 -1.71 10.66
C HIS A 135 -5.49 -2.16 10.17
N ARG A 136 -5.52 -3.03 9.16
CA ARG A 136 -6.77 -3.59 8.67
C ARG A 136 -7.01 -4.95 9.28
N THR A 137 -8.28 -5.25 9.54
CA THR A 137 -8.69 -6.58 9.94
C THR A 137 -9.23 -7.36 8.76
N ARG A 138 -8.87 -8.63 8.66
CA ARG A 138 -9.31 -9.56 7.63
C ARG A 138 -9.97 -10.79 8.24
N ASP A 139 -10.81 -11.49 7.48
CA ASP A 139 -11.37 -12.78 7.87
C ASP A 139 -10.34 -13.91 7.64
N ALA A 140 -10.75 -15.15 7.92
CA ALA A 140 -9.90 -16.33 7.68
C ALA A 140 -9.50 -16.50 6.20
N LYS A 141 -10.31 -15.97 5.27
CA LYS A 141 -10.12 -16.02 3.82
C LYS A 141 -9.41 -14.78 3.26
N ASN A 142 -8.86 -13.92 4.12
CA ASN A 142 -8.15 -12.69 3.76
C ASN A 142 -9.00 -11.56 3.15
N PHE A 143 -10.33 -11.59 3.33
CA PHE A 143 -11.19 -10.46 2.96
C PHE A 143 -11.28 -9.44 4.10
N LEU A 144 -11.42 -8.15 3.78
CA LEU A 144 -11.64 -7.10 4.78
C LEU A 144 -12.83 -7.45 5.67
N PHE A 145 -12.65 -7.30 6.98
CA PHE A 145 -13.67 -7.69 7.95
C PHE A 145 -14.13 -6.49 8.80
N PRO A 146 -15.17 -5.75 8.38
CA PRO A 146 -15.60 -4.51 9.04
C PRO A 146 -15.98 -4.67 10.51
N LEU A 147 -16.54 -5.85 10.86
CA LEU A 147 -16.95 -6.16 12.22
C LEU A 147 -15.75 -6.17 13.17
N ALA A 148 -14.66 -6.85 12.80
CA ALA A 148 -13.41 -6.81 13.55
C ALA A 148 -12.77 -5.41 13.51
N GLN A 149 -12.85 -4.70 12.38
CA GLN A 149 -12.27 -3.36 12.24
C GLN A 149 -12.85 -2.35 13.24
N SER A 150 -14.12 -2.49 13.59
CA SER A 150 -14.79 -1.62 14.57
C SER A 150 -14.15 -1.69 15.97
N THR A 151 -13.56 -2.84 16.33
CA THR A 151 -12.87 -3.04 17.62
C THR A 151 -11.61 -2.21 17.75
N LEU A 152 -10.92 -1.92 16.64
CA LEU A 152 -9.77 -1.01 16.58
C LEU A 152 -10.18 0.46 16.70
N ARG A 153 -11.45 0.78 16.37
CA ARG A 153 -12.00 2.14 16.45
C ARG A 153 -12.63 2.44 17.82
N GLY A 154 -12.45 1.55 18.79
CA GLY A 154 -13.05 1.66 20.12
C GLY A 154 -14.58 1.55 20.11
N GLN A 155 -15.16 0.83 19.13
CA GLN A 155 -16.58 0.51 19.13
C GLN A 155 -16.83 -0.82 19.84
N SER A 156 -17.84 -0.83 20.70
CA SER A 156 -18.24 -2.02 21.44
C SER A 156 -19.17 -2.84 20.57
N VAL A 157 -18.73 -4.04 20.16
CA VAL A 157 -19.47 -4.87 19.20
C VAL A 157 -19.86 -6.19 19.82
N ARG A 158 -21.12 -6.57 19.60
CA ARG A 158 -21.67 -7.86 20.02
C ARG A 158 -21.66 -8.81 18.84
N VAL A 159 -21.22 -10.04 19.09
CA VAL A 159 -21.18 -11.09 18.08
C VAL A 159 -21.91 -12.31 18.59
N ASN A 160 -22.79 -12.85 17.75
CA ASN A 160 -23.44 -14.13 17.97
C ASN A 160 -22.60 -15.26 17.35
N LEU A 161 -22.34 -16.29 18.15
CA LEU A 161 -21.47 -17.42 17.88
C LEU A 161 -22.26 -18.74 17.71
N GLU A 162 -23.57 -18.70 17.46
CA GLU A 162 -24.42 -19.89 17.29
C GLU A 162 -23.85 -20.96 16.33
N LYS A 163 -23.11 -20.54 15.30
CA LYS A 163 -22.55 -21.44 14.28
C LYS A 163 -21.07 -21.77 14.45
N GLU A 164 -20.34 -20.96 15.21
CA GLU A 164 -18.88 -21.01 15.27
C GLU A 164 -18.42 -21.03 16.73
N PRO A 165 -17.51 -21.95 17.13
CA PRO A 165 -17.09 -22.06 18.53
C PRO A 165 -16.26 -20.86 19.03
N PHE A 166 -15.79 -20.00 18.12
CA PHE A 166 -15.00 -18.81 18.43
C PHE A 166 -15.18 -17.73 17.35
N PHE A 167 -14.88 -16.49 17.71
CA PHE A 167 -14.77 -15.40 16.73
C PHE A 167 -13.32 -15.26 16.29
N TYR A 168 -13.05 -15.35 14.98
CA TYR A 168 -11.69 -15.22 14.43
C TYR A 168 -11.56 -14.10 13.42
N PHE A 169 -10.44 -13.39 13.50
CA PHE A 169 -10.00 -12.45 12.48
C PHE A 169 -8.49 -12.36 12.46
N LYS A 170 -7.92 -11.89 11.34
CA LYS A 170 -6.53 -11.53 11.20
C LYS A 170 -6.39 -10.02 11.31
N LEU A 171 -5.35 -9.55 11.96
CA LEU A 171 -4.95 -8.17 12.06
C LEU A 171 -3.66 -8.01 11.27
N GLU A 172 -3.68 -7.14 10.26
CA GLU A 172 -2.45 -6.72 9.57
C GLU A 172 -1.50 -6.12 10.61
N GLY A 173 -0.30 -6.67 10.69
CA GLY A 173 0.65 -6.33 11.73
C GLY A 173 1.85 -5.56 11.19
N CYS A 174 3.00 -5.78 11.81
CA CYS A 174 4.16 -4.89 11.64
C CYS A 174 5.34 -5.58 10.97
N LEU A 175 6.25 -4.77 10.45
CA LEU A 175 7.45 -5.27 9.79
C LEU A 175 8.37 -5.99 10.76
N ASN A 176 8.98 -7.06 10.25
CA ASN A 176 10.06 -7.77 10.91
C ASN A 176 11.37 -6.96 11.02
N GLN A 177 11.47 -5.83 10.31
CA GLN A 177 12.66 -5.00 10.23
C GLN A 177 12.30 -3.52 10.30
N SER A 178 13.13 -2.72 10.96
CA SER A 178 13.08 -1.26 10.86
C SER A 178 13.96 -0.83 9.68
N ARG A 179 13.34 -0.27 8.64
CA ARG A 179 14.06 0.33 7.52
C ARG A 179 13.85 1.84 7.50
N ASN A 180 14.94 2.58 7.31
CA ASN A 180 14.89 3.98 6.92
C ASN A 180 15.98 4.25 5.88
N PHE A 181 15.89 5.36 5.15
CA PHE A 181 16.86 5.69 4.08
C PHE A 181 18.28 6.03 4.56
N LYS A 182 18.51 6.22 5.87
CA LYS A 182 19.76 6.78 6.41
C LYS A 182 20.56 5.84 7.33
N LYS A 183 19.89 4.89 7.96
CA LYS A 183 20.45 3.95 8.94
C LYS A 183 20.62 2.59 8.30
N ARG A 184 21.62 1.86 8.79
CA ARG A 184 21.74 0.44 8.50
C ARG A 184 20.52 -0.29 9.03
N PHE A 185 20.14 -1.29 8.25
CA PHE A 185 19.17 -2.32 8.55
C PHE A 185 19.24 -2.78 10.02
N GLY A 186 18.08 -2.90 10.68
CA GLY A 186 17.94 -3.48 12.02
C GLY A 186 16.73 -4.40 12.09
N PHE A 187 16.94 -5.64 12.53
CA PHE A 187 15.85 -6.57 12.85
C PHE A 187 15.03 -6.02 14.01
N ARG A 188 13.72 -6.28 13.99
CA ARG A 188 12.87 -6.04 15.15
C ARG A 188 13.20 -7.07 16.22
N GLU A 189 13.63 -6.59 17.38
CA GLU A 189 13.87 -7.42 18.57
C GLU A 189 12.77 -7.24 19.63
N GLU A 190 12.04 -6.14 19.56
CA GLU A 190 10.96 -5.84 20.50
C GLU A 190 9.73 -6.72 20.23
N PRO A 191 9.08 -7.24 21.29
CA PRO A 191 7.87 -8.04 21.16
C PRO A 191 6.74 -7.18 20.59
N ILE A 192 5.81 -7.83 19.86
CA ILE A 192 4.58 -7.17 19.43
C ILE A 192 3.67 -7.00 20.63
N ARG A 193 3.28 -5.75 20.90
CA ARG A 193 2.41 -5.39 22.01
C ARG A 193 1.06 -4.89 21.53
N PHE A 194 0.01 -5.34 22.20
CA PHE A 194 -1.34 -4.84 22.01
C PHE A 194 -2.11 -4.92 23.32
N ARG A 195 -3.19 -4.15 23.40
CA ARG A 195 -4.07 -4.11 24.57
C ARG A 195 -5.48 -4.52 24.18
N LEU A 196 -6.12 -5.24 25.08
CA LEU A 196 -7.54 -5.58 25.01
C LEU A 196 -8.24 -4.84 26.14
N LEU A 197 -9.04 -3.85 25.80
CA LEU A 197 -9.76 -3.02 26.77
C LEU A 197 -11.22 -3.43 26.85
N ARG A 198 -11.75 -3.48 28.08
CA ARG A 198 -13.18 -3.65 28.35
C ARG A 198 -13.79 -2.29 28.58
N ARG A 199 -14.77 -1.93 27.76
CA ARG A 199 -15.41 -0.61 27.86
C ARG A 199 -16.37 -0.50 29.05
N GLU A 200 -17.00 -1.63 29.37
CA GLU A 200 -18.02 -1.76 30.41
C GLU A 200 -17.54 -2.75 31.47
N LYS A 201 -17.64 -2.38 32.75
CA LYS A 201 -17.30 -3.28 33.88
C LYS A 201 -18.26 -4.47 33.98
N GLU A 202 -19.54 -4.23 33.68
CA GLU A 202 -20.61 -5.23 33.69
C GLU A 202 -21.41 -5.11 32.39
N PRO A 203 -20.96 -5.75 31.30
CA PRO A 203 -21.65 -5.68 30.03
C PRO A 203 -22.92 -6.54 30.04
N LEU A 204 -23.92 -6.15 29.25
CA LEU A 204 -25.13 -6.95 29.01
C LEU A 204 -24.84 -8.33 28.37
N VAL A 205 -23.72 -8.43 27.65
CA VAL A 205 -23.22 -9.67 27.03
C VAL A 205 -21.81 -9.92 27.55
N PRO A 206 -21.47 -11.14 27.98
CA PRO A 206 -20.16 -11.42 28.56
C PRO A 206 -19.02 -11.19 27.57
N TYR A 207 -17.87 -10.77 28.09
CA TYR A 207 -16.61 -10.77 27.32
C TYR A 207 -16.13 -12.22 27.09
N PRO A 208 -15.26 -12.45 26.09
CA PRO A 208 -14.60 -13.73 25.92
C PRO A 208 -13.78 -14.13 27.16
N GLU A 209 -13.73 -15.44 27.43
CA GLU A 209 -12.98 -16.01 28.57
C GLU A 209 -11.52 -16.23 28.19
N LYS A 210 -11.26 -16.58 26.92
CA LYS A 210 -9.93 -16.89 26.42
C LYS A 210 -9.70 -16.21 25.08
N VAL A 211 -8.45 -15.85 24.84
CA VAL A 211 -7.98 -15.39 23.53
C VAL A 211 -6.82 -16.27 23.08
N ARG A 212 -6.87 -16.74 21.84
CA ARG A 212 -5.72 -17.34 21.16
C ARG A 212 -5.18 -16.31 20.18
N ILE A 213 -3.88 -16.06 20.24
CA ILE A 213 -3.18 -15.24 19.26
C ILE A 213 -2.19 -16.11 18.50
N GLU A 214 -2.29 -16.07 17.18
CA GLU A 214 -1.38 -16.63 16.21
C GLU A 214 -0.48 -15.50 15.72
N LEU A 215 0.83 -15.65 15.89
CA LEU A 215 1.80 -14.83 15.19
C LEU A 215 1.96 -15.41 13.78
N ARG A 216 1.65 -14.61 12.76
CA ARG A 216 1.66 -15.04 11.36
C ARG A 216 2.73 -14.28 10.62
N GLN A 217 3.59 -14.99 9.91
CA GLN A 217 4.54 -14.39 8.98
C GLN A 217 3.89 -14.33 7.61
N ARG A 218 3.85 -13.13 7.01
CA ARG A 218 3.33 -12.89 5.66
C ARG A 218 4.39 -12.28 4.78
N ASP A 219 4.44 -12.70 3.53
CA ASP A 219 5.34 -12.11 2.54
C ASP A 219 5.06 -10.62 2.31
N ALA A 220 6.14 -9.85 2.24
CA ALA A 220 6.06 -8.43 1.98
C ALA A 220 5.59 -8.10 0.55
N PHE A 221 6.06 -8.89 -0.41
CA PHE A 221 5.94 -8.54 -1.82
C PHE A 221 4.70 -9.18 -2.42
N ASP A 222 3.89 -8.36 -3.10
CA ASP A 222 2.73 -8.82 -3.88
C ASP A 222 3.16 -8.99 -5.35
N GLN A 223 2.99 -10.19 -5.88
CA GLN A 223 3.14 -10.43 -7.33
C GLN A 223 1.78 -10.50 -8.03
N ASP A 224 0.66 -10.56 -7.30
CA ASP A 224 -0.66 -10.74 -7.88
C ASP A 224 -1.53 -9.52 -7.60
N GLN A 225 -1.97 -8.85 -8.68
CA GLN A 225 -2.93 -7.73 -8.67
C GLN A 225 -4.28 -8.04 -7.96
N ARG A 226 -4.47 -9.28 -7.47
CA ARG A 226 -5.69 -9.79 -6.85
C ARG A 226 -5.61 -9.93 -5.33
N PHE A 227 -4.48 -9.63 -4.67
CA PHE A 227 -4.32 -9.74 -3.20
C PHE A 227 -4.65 -11.14 -2.63
N GLN A 228 -4.61 -12.19 -3.47
CA GLN A 228 -5.15 -13.52 -3.13
C GLN A 228 -4.10 -14.52 -2.60
N ALA A 229 -2.82 -14.29 -2.82
CA ALA A 229 -1.78 -15.28 -2.55
C ALA A 229 -0.53 -14.66 -1.92
N HIS A 230 -0.65 -14.14 -0.70
CA HIS A 230 0.53 -14.03 0.14
C HIS A 230 0.79 -15.38 0.80
N GLY A 231 2.02 -15.89 0.69
CA GLY A 231 2.47 -16.97 1.56
C GLY A 231 2.31 -16.51 3.01
N GLU A 232 1.43 -17.18 3.75
CA GLU A 232 1.21 -16.94 5.17
C GLU A 232 1.54 -18.21 5.94
N GLU A 233 2.36 -18.07 6.97
CA GLU A 233 2.73 -19.16 7.86
C GLU A 233 2.48 -18.77 9.31
N ILE A 234 1.94 -19.68 10.11
CA ILE A 234 1.81 -19.48 11.56
C ILE A 234 3.15 -19.88 12.20
N ILE A 235 3.81 -18.93 12.85
CA ILE A 235 5.15 -19.10 13.43
C ILE A 235 5.15 -19.24 14.96
N ASP A 236 4.12 -18.72 15.63
CA ASP A 236 3.90 -18.92 17.07
C ASP A 236 2.39 -18.89 17.36
N THR A 237 1.94 -19.62 18.36
CA THR A 237 0.55 -19.62 18.81
C THR A 237 0.53 -19.58 20.34
N ARG A 238 -0.19 -18.62 20.91
CA ARG A 238 -0.32 -18.46 22.36
C ARG A 238 -1.76 -18.33 22.76
N GLU A 239 -2.10 -18.92 23.89
CA GLU A 239 -3.41 -18.78 24.51
C GLU A 239 -3.28 -18.01 25.82
N PHE A 240 -4.22 -17.11 26.06
CA PHE A 240 -4.30 -16.33 27.27
C PHE A 240 -5.71 -16.42 27.83
N SER A 241 -5.81 -16.62 29.15
CA SER A 241 -7.05 -16.38 29.87
C SER A 241 -7.24 -14.88 30.00
N LEU A 242 -8.45 -14.39 29.68
CA LEU A 242 -8.79 -12.99 29.79
C LEU A 242 -9.25 -12.70 31.21
N ASP A 243 -8.29 -12.54 32.12
CA ASP A 243 -8.57 -12.08 33.47
C ASP A 243 -9.04 -10.61 33.47
N PRO A 244 -9.90 -10.19 34.42
CA PRO A 244 -10.39 -8.82 34.52
C PRO A 244 -9.29 -7.76 34.68
N TRP A 245 -8.09 -8.17 35.11
CA TRP A 245 -6.97 -7.28 35.44
C TRP A 245 -5.84 -7.30 34.42
N GLN A 246 -5.93 -8.16 33.38
CA GLN A 246 -4.89 -8.28 32.36
C GLN A 246 -5.34 -7.65 31.04
N GLU A 247 -4.91 -6.41 30.83
CA GLU A 247 -5.30 -5.60 29.68
C GLU A 247 -4.24 -5.54 28.57
N SER A 248 -3.01 -5.99 28.86
CA SER A 248 -1.87 -5.88 27.95
C SER A 248 -1.26 -7.24 27.65
N PHE A 249 -1.02 -7.50 26.36
CA PHE A 249 -0.45 -8.73 25.84
C PHE A 249 0.80 -8.41 25.05
N ALA A 250 1.81 -9.28 25.17
CA ALA A 250 3.06 -9.17 24.45
C ALA A 250 3.44 -10.54 23.88
N ILE A 251 3.74 -10.57 22.59
CA ILE A 251 4.18 -11.76 21.89
C ILE A 251 5.63 -11.57 21.50
N ALA A 252 6.50 -12.41 22.07
CA ALA A 252 7.91 -12.41 21.73
C ALA A 252 8.08 -12.84 20.27
N LEU A 253 8.93 -12.13 19.54
CA LEU A 253 9.26 -12.52 18.18
C LEU A 253 10.20 -13.71 18.19
N PRO A 254 10.01 -14.67 17.27
CA PRO A 254 10.98 -15.74 17.11
C PRO A 254 12.30 -15.14 16.61
N LYS A 255 13.42 -15.73 17.02
CA LYS A 255 14.78 -15.32 16.59
C LYS A 255 15.08 -15.73 15.14
N ILE A 256 14.11 -15.60 14.24
CA ILE A 256 14.27 -15.90 12.82
C ILE A 256 14.90 -14.66 12.18
N LYS A 257 16.21 -14.72 11.93
CA LYS A 257 16.91 -13.72 11.13
C LYS A 257 16.65 -13.99 9.65
N ASN A 258 15.45 -13.65 9.18
CA ASN A 258 15.13 -13.72 7.75
C ASN A 258 15.61 -12.43 7.08
N GLU A 259 16.52 -12.52 6.11
CA GLU A 259 16.99 -11.34 5.36
C GLU A 259 15.84 -10.67 4.59
N ASP A 260 14.86 -11.47 4.19
CA ASP A 260 13.66 -11.00 3.49
C ASP A 260 12.76 -10.13 4.38
N LEU A 261 12.21 -9.08 3.76
CA LEU A 261 11.19 -8.25 4.38
C LEU A 261 9.90 -9.08 4.50
N LYS A 262 9.35 -9.16 5.71
CA LYS A 262 8.10 -9.89 6.01
C LYS A 262 7.27 -9.09 6.99
N PHE A 263 5.97 -9.35 6.99
CA PHE A 263 5.06 -8.87 8.02
C PHE A 263 4.85 -9.92 9.10
N TYR A 264 4.71 -9.44 10.33
CA TYR A 264 4.19 -10.18 11.45
C TYR A 264 2.76 -9.75 11.74
N ASP A 265 1.82 -10.44 11.11
CA ASP A 265 0.38 -10.28 11.32
C ASP A 265 -0.06 -11.06 12.57
N LEU A 266 -1.22 -10.71 13.13
CA LEU A 266 -1.80 -11.40 14.29
C LEU A 266 -3.12 -12.05 13.90
N GLY A 267 -3.22 -13.38 13.98
CA GLY A 267 -4.52 -14.07 14.00
C GLY A 267 -5.07 -14.04 15.42
N ILE A 268 -6.28 -13.53 15.62
CA ILE A 268 -6.89 -13.40 16.95
C ILE A 268 -8.19 -14.20 16.97
N ALA A 269 -8.28 -15.16 17.88
CA ALA A 269 -9.48 -15.95 18.14
C ALA A 269 -10.01 -15.68 19.55
N TYR A 270 -11.26 -15.25 19.68
CA TYR A 270 -11.95 -15.05 20.95
C TYR A 270 -12.88 -16.22 21.24
N PHE A 271 -12.70 -16.83 22.41
CA PHE A 271 -13.50 -17.96 22.86
C PHE A 271 -14.50 -17.51 23.93
N PRO A 272 -15.81 -17.80 23.74
CA PRO A 272 -16.82 -17.55 24.75
C PRO A 272 -16.61 -18.47 25.96
N ALA A 273 -17.13 -18.06 27.12
CA ALA A 273 -17.27 -18.98 28.24
C ALA A 273 -18.27 -20.09 27.90
N LYS A 274 -18.09 -21.27 28.51
CA LYS A 274 -18.91 -22.44 28.22
C LYS A 274 -20.40 -22.14 28.41
N GLY A 275 -21.19 -22.31 27.34
CA GLY A 275 -22.64 -22.06 27.34
C GLY A 275 -23.06 -20.69 26.83
N ASN A 276 -22.14 -19.76 26.62
CA ASN A 276 -22.44 -18.46 26.03
C ASN A 276 -22.42 -18.53 24.50
N GLN A 277 -23.51 -18.11 23.88
CA GLN A 277 -23.65 -18.05 22.41
C GLN A 277 -23.42 -16.65 21.85
N SER A 278 -23.12 -15.67 22.71
CA SER A 278 -22.81 -14.32 22.28
C SER A 278 -21.73 -13.72 23.16
N ILE A 279 -20.86 -12.92 22.55
CA ILE A 279 -19.78 -12.22 23.25
C ILE A 279 -19.75 -10.74 22.88
N GLN A 280 -19.34 -9.94 23.85
CA GLN A 280 -18.94 -8.55 23.64
C GLN A 280 -17.45 -8.56 23.25
N LEU A 281 -17.10 -8.06 22.06
CA LEU A 281 -15.71 -7.95 21.64
C LEU A 281 -15.00 -6.86 22.45
N PRO A 282 -13.79 -7.12 22.98
CA PRO A 282 -12.98 -6.08 23.61
C PRO A 282 -12.49 -5.07 22.55
N GLU A 283 -12.21 -3.85 22.99
CA GLU A 283 -11.50 -2.86 22.16
C GLU A 283 -10.05 -3.30 22.03
N LEU A 284 -9.55 -3.34 20.79
CA LEU A 284 -8.18 -3.71 20.50
C LEU A 284 -7.37 -2.44 20.24
N GLN A 285 -6.35 -2.19 21.06
CA GLN A 285 -5.41 -1.10 20.85
C GLN A 285 -4.05 -1.65 20.47
N ILE A 286 -3.57 -1.25 19.30
CA ILE A 286 -2.23 -1.55 18.80
C ILE A 286 -1.64 -0.27 18.22
N LYS A 287 -0.35 -0.02 18.47
CA LYS A 287 0.34 1.11 17.86
C LYS A 287 0.66 0.80 16.39
N PRO A 288 0.76 1.81 15.50
CA PRO A 288 1.11 1.64 14.08
C PRO A 288 2.36 0.77 13.82
N ASN A 289 3.34 0.82 14.72
CA ASN A 289 4.56 0.03 14.63
C ASN A 289 4.59 -1.12 15.65
N CYS A 290 3.48 -1.51 16.27
CA CYS A 290 3.38 -2.62 17.22
C CYS A 290 4.29 -2.55 18.47
N ASP A 291 4.82 -1.37 18.80
CA ASP A 291 5.72 -1.11 19.94
C ASP A 291 4.99 -0.79 21.27
#